data_AF-A0ABD0YRF0-F1
#
_entry.id   AF-A0ABD0YRF0-F1
#
_cell.length_a   1.000
_cell.length_b   1.000
_cell.length_c   1.000
_cell.angle_alpha   90.00
_cell.angle_beta   90.00
_cell.angle_gamma   90.00
#
_symmetry.space_group_name_H-M   'P 1'
#
loop_
_entity.id
_entity.type
_entity.pdbx_description
1 polymer ?
#
loop_
_entity_poly.entity_id
_entity_poly.type
_entity_poly.pdbx_seq_one_letter_code
_entity_poly.pdbx_strand_id
1 'polypeptide(L)'
;SVLYNVYSFDYRRDASQGVWSSFLLPAAVVLGQIKCSSSSSVYTTVACIASGLLAHSAVTVLRMYGKLTSSKMYVLPCLISTLLLYFFTPEGFSLSIGYGVICTLAYDRLIVPLMKLCPRSFTYGEATVVLQACVLFVASSLTNVGHYASPCSCLETSTAFIQVAILGVAAIGSMSYGFGMAEYNPKWFYVFTLLIGALMLPIAYFIAGGNPVLWIVRLFFEDILSVQLLGYWLVCSLLGCAAVVYQSKKLQKASTVTRKIFHVLTVIVFIPGIIIKPCLIYLASGIVFALFILIDMVRLLKVPPMYCTLQSGFESFADDKDDGGISLTPLYLLAGCSLPLWVSPTPPADNLLAALAGLLSVGIGDTAASTCGILVGKNKWPGSKKTKEGTAACFLSQLFSVIALIHFGYLPRSNLIKPTFAIAVTSLVEAKTTQVDNLVLPLIMYILTL
;
A
#
# COMPACT_ATOMS: atom_id res chain seq x y z
N SER A 1 0.86 28.32 6.77
CA SER A 1 0.11 28.80 5.58
C SER A 1 0.98 29.05 4.32
N VAL A 2 2.29 28.74 4.32
CA VAL A 2 3.19 29.13 3.20
C VAL A 2 3.15 28.18 1.98
N LEU A 3 2.90 26.88 2.15
CA LEU A 3 2.63 25.95 1.03
C LEU A 3 1.23 26.12 0.44
N TYR A 4 0.30 26.69 1.22
CA TYR A 4 -1.13 26.79 0.90
C TYR A 4 -1.49 27.97 -0.02
N ASN A 5 -0.67 29.02 -0.03
CA ASN A 5 -0.94 30.24 -0.82
C ASN A 5 -0.22 30.28 -2.17
N VAL A 6 0.70 29.34 -2.46
CA VAL A 6 1.50 29.35 -3.68
C VAL A 6 0.89 28.49 -4.79
N TYR A 7 0.10 27.48 -4.44
CA TYR A 7 -0.53 26.58 -5.40
C TYR A 7 -1.99 26.33 -5.02
N SER A 8 -2.92 26.59 -5.94
CA SER A 8 -4.32 26.17 -5.80
C SER A 8 -4.43 24.68 -6.11
N PHE A 9 -4.58 23.85 -5.08
CA PHE A 9 -4.81 22.41 -5.23
C PHE A 9 -6.30 22.10 -5.04
N ASP A 10 -6.84 21.22 -5.89
CA ASP A 10 -8.15 20.61 -5.70
C ASP A 10 -7.98 19.37 -4.81
N TYR A 11 -7.98 19.58 -3.50
CA TYR A 11 -7.89 18.49 -2.52
C TYR A 11 -9.16 17.64 -2.48
N ARG A 12 -9.03 16.40 -2.01
CA ARG A 12 -10.17 15.55 -1.65
C ARG A 12 -11.07 16.28 -0.63
N ARG A 13 -12.37 16.30 -0.91
CA ARG A 13 -13.36 17.03 -0.09
C ARG A 13 -13.57 16.39 1.29
N ASP A 14 -14.08 17.19 2.21
CA ASP A 14 -14.49 16.79 3.57
C ASP A 14 -13.41 16.08 4.41
N ALA A 15 -12.13 16.28 4.07
CA ALA A 15 -11.00 15.73 4.79
C ALA A 15 -10.02 16.83 5.22
N SER A 16 -9.36 16.59 6.35
CA SER A 16 -8.22 17.43 6.74
C SER A 16 -7.03 17.13 5.85
N GLN A 17 -6.05 18.02 5.82
CA GLN A 17 -4.85 17.85 4.99
C GLN A 17 -3.97 16.66 5.38
N GLY A 18 -4.19 16.09 6.57
CA GLY A 18 -3.58 14.81 6.94
C GLY A 18 -2.06 14.81 7.06
N VAL A 19 -1.38 15.96 7.17
CA VAL A 19 0.08 16.07 7.07
C VAL A 19 0.82 15.09 8.00
N TRP A 20 0.26 14.72 9.14
CA TRP A 20 0.83 13.72 10.04
C TRP A 20 1.03 12.34 9.39
N SER A 21 0.28 11.98 8.34
CA SER A 21 0.45 10.70 7.65
C SER A 21 1.78 10.61 6.90
N SER A 22 2.42 11.75 6.59
CA SER A 22 3.73 11.79 5.90
C SER A 22 4.86 11.11 6.68
N PHE A 23 4.68 10.92 7.98
CA PHE A 23 5.67 10.26 8.83
C PHE A 23 5.51 8.75 8.87
N LEU A 24 4.34 8.22 8.51
CA LEU A 24 3.98 6.83 8.78
C LEU A 24 4.84 5.84 8.00
N LEU A 25 4.84 5.91 6.67
CA LEU A 25 5.58 4.94 5.85
C LEU A 25 7.10 5.01 6.10
N PRO A 26 7.75 6.20 6.10
CA PRO A 26 9.17 6.28 6.43
C PRO A 26 9.48 5.75 7.83
N ALA A 27 8.65 6.04 8.84
CA ALA A 27 8.85 5.51 10.18
C ALA A 27 8.70 3.98 10.23
N ALA A 28 7.72 3.41 9.52
CA ALA A 28 7.53 1.96 9.44
C ALA A 28 8.79 1.25 8.90
N VAL A 29 9.38 1.76 7.81
CA VAL A 29 10.58 1.18 7.21
C VAL A 29 11.80 1.33 8.13
N VAL A 30 12.02 2.54 8.67
CA VAL A 30 13.16 2.84 9.57
C VAL A 30 13.09 2.02 10.85
N LEU A 31 11.91 1.93 11.47
CA LEU A 31 11.73 1.10 12.66
C LEU A 31 11.92 -0.38 12.36
N GLY A 32 11.48 -0.86 11.19
CA GLY A 32 11.77 -2.22 10.73
C GLY A 32 13.28 -2.49 10.68
N GLN A 33 14.07 -1.56 10.12
CA GLN A 33 15.54 -1.68 10.10
C GLN A 33 16.15 -1.70 11.50
N ILE A 34 15.66 -0.86 12.42
CA ILE A 34 16.19 -0.79 13.79
C ILE A 34 15.86 -2.06 14.59
N LYS A 35 14.69 -2.65 14.35
CA LYS A 35 14.21 -3.83 15.08
C LYS A 35 14.77 -5.14 14.52
N CYS A 36 15.17 -5.17 13.25
CA CYS A 36 15.73 -6.34 12.61
C CYS A 36 17.26 -6.30 12.63
N SER A 37 17.91 -7.32 13.19
CA SER A 37 19.37 -7.44 13.23
C SER A 37 20.00 -7.94 11.92
N SER A 38 19.21 -8.52 11.01
CA SER A 38 19.70 -9.19 9.80
C SER A 38 18.82 -8.88 8.58
N SER A 39 18.70 -7.60 8.22
CA SER A 39 17.98 -7.17 7.03
C SER A 39 18.83 -7.29 5.76
N SER A 40 18.18 -7.39 4.60
CA SER A 40 18.87 -7.42 3.31
C SER A 40 19.53 -6.07 3.00
N SER A 41 20.54 -6.08 2.13
CA SER A 41 21.18 -4.84 1.67
C SER A 41 20.18 -3.90 0.98
N VAL A 42 19.26 -4.46 0.17
CA VAL A 42 18.16 -3.72 -0.45
C VAL A 42 17.30 -3.02 0.60
N TYR A 43 16.89 -3.74 1.66
CA TYR A 43 16.08 -3.14 2.71
C TYR A 43 16.86 -2.04 3.47
N THR A 44 18.14 -2.26 3.74
CA THR A 44 19.00 -1.27 4.38
C THR A 44 19.09 0.02 3.55
N THR A 45 19.30 -0.10 2.23
CA THR A 45 19.30 1.05 1.31
C THR A 45 17.99 1.82 1.36
N VAL A 46 16.86 1.12 1.32
CA VAL A 46 15.52 1.72 1.41
C VAL A 46 15.30 2.40 2.76
N ALA A 47 15.80 1.83 3.86
CA ALA A 47 15.71 2.43 5.20
C ALA A 47 16.56 3.71 5.35
N CYS A 48 17.75 3.77 4.73
CA CYS A 48 18.56 4.98 4.68
C CYS A 48 17.85 6.10 3.90
N ILE A 49 17.21 5.76 2.76
CA ILE A 49 16.39 6.72 1.98
C ILE A 49 15.17 7.18 2.78
N ALA A 50 14.46 6.24 3.40
CA ALA A 50 13.30 6.52 4.25
C ALA A 50 13.66 7.48 5.41
N SER A 51 14.84 7.37 6.00
CA SER A 51 15.33 8.31 7.03
C SER A 51 15.42 9.75 6.51
N GLY A 52 15.87 9.93 5.26
CA GLY A 52 15.84 11.23 4.57
C GLY A 52 14.41 11.72 4.32
N LEU A 53 13.51 10.86 3.84
CA LEU A 53 12.09 11.22 3.61
C LEU A 53 11.36 11.57 4.91
N LEU A 54 11.71 10.93 6.03
CA LEU A 54 11.21 11.26 7.36
C LEU A 54 11.68 12.66 7.79
N ALA A 55 12.97 12.97 7.59
CA ALA A 55 13.51 14.29 7.84
C ALA A 55 12.88 15.37 6.94
N HIS A 56 12.63 15.05 5.66
CA HIS A 56 11.92 15.96 4.74
C HIS A 56 10.51 16.27 5.25
N SER A 57 9.78 15.26 5.70
CA SER A 57 8.46 15.41 6.31
C SER A 57 8.50 16.34 7.53
N ALA A 58 9.51 16.19 8.40
CA ALA A 58 9.71 17.07 9.55
C ALA A 58 9.99 18.52 9.14
N VAL A 59 10.91 18.74 8.19
CA VAL A 59 11.22 20.08 7.64
C VAL A 59 9.97 20.72 7.05
N THR A 60 9.20 19.96 6.27
CA THR A 60 7.97 20.46 5.65
C THR A 60 6.94 20.90 6.69
N VAL A 61 6.69 20.09 7.72
CA VAL A 61 5.81 20.47 8.84
C VAL A 61 6.30 21.74 9.53
N LEU A 62 7.58 21.82 9.89
CA LEU A 62 8.14 23.00 10.55
C LEU A 62 8.01 24.27 9.70
N ARG A 63 8.17 24.17 8.37
CA ARG A 63 7.92 25.29 7.44
C ARG A 63 6.44 25.66 7.37
N MET A 64 5.53 24.68 7.37
CA MET A 64 4.09 24.94 7.31
C MET A 64 3.60 25.73 8.53
N TYR A 65 4.17 25.47 9.70
CA TYR A 65 3.94 26.18 10.96
C TYR A 65 4.78 27.46 11.13
N GLY A 66 5.53 27.87 10.10
CA GLY A 66 6.30 29.13 10.12
C GLY A 66 7.55 29.11 11.01
N LYS A 67 7.96 27.95 11.53
CA LYS A 67 9.18 27.81 12.36
C LYS A 67 10.46 27.82 11.54
N LEU A 68 10.38 27.51 10.24
CA LEU A 68 11.50 27.52 9.31
C LEU A 68 11.15 28.37 8.08
N THR A 69 12.01 29.32 7.73
CA THR A 69 11.81 30.24 6.60
C THR A 69 12.67 29.85 5.39
N SER A 70 13.92 29.43 5.63
CA SER A 70 14.90 29.12 4.58
C SER A 70 14.56 27.85 3.79
N SER A 71 14.50 27.95 2.46
CA SER A 71 14.37 26.81 1.55
C SER A 71 15.62 25.92 1.51
N LYS A 72 16.78 26.41 1.98
CA LYS A 72 18.02 25.65 2.05
C LYS A 72 17.94 24.46 3.03
N MET A 73 16.95 24.44 3.92
CA MET A 73 16.75 23.34 4.88
C MET A 73 16.43 22.00 4.23
N TYR A 74 15.98 21.97 2.96
CA TYR A 74 15.78 20.71 2.23
C TYR A 74 17.09 20.01 1.82
N VAL A 75 18.24 20.66 2.01
CA VAL A 75 19.56 20.02 1.88
C VAL A 75 19.78 19.00 3.01
N LEU A 76 19.23 19.24 4.21
CA LEU A 76 19.42 18.35 5.36
C LEU A 76 18.86 16.94 5.13
N PRO A 77 17.61 16.76 4.65
CA PRO A 77 17.10 15.44 4.25
C PRO A 77 18.00 14.69 3.27
N CYS A 78 18.53 15.39 2.25
CA CYS A 78 19.45 14.80 1.27
C CYS A 78 20.75 14.33 1.93
N LEU A 79 21.31 15.17 2.83
CA LEU A 79 22.54 14.87 3.56
C LEU A 79 22.34 13.67 4.49
N ILE A 80 21.23 13.60 5.23
CA ILE A 80 20.91 12.48 6.12
C ILE A 80 20.88 11.17 5.32
N SER A 81 20.12 11.13 4.23
CA SER A 81 20.04 9.92 3.40
C SER A 81 21.42 9.54 2.82
N THR A 82 22.16 10.50 2.29
CA THR A 82 23.49 10.28 1.71
C THR A 82 24.48 9.71 2.72
N LEU A 83 24.56 10.30 3.92
CA LEU A 83 25.48 9.85 4.95
C LEU A 83 25.12 8.44 5.44
N LEU A 84 23.84 8.19 5.68
CA LEU A 84 23.39 6.86 6.11
C LEU A 84 23.68 5.80 5.02
N LEU A 85 23.41 6.11 3.75
CA LEU A 85 23.76 5.21 2.64
C LEU A 85 25.26 4.93 2.61
N TYR A 86 26.10 5.96 2.74
CA TYR A 86 27.55 5.80 2.70
C TYR A 86 28.09 4.91 3.84
N PHE A 87 27.52 5.02 5.05
CA PHE A 87 27.99 4.26 6.20
C PHE A 87 27.39 2.85 6.31
N PHE A 88 26.18 2.63 5.81
CA PHE A 88 25.43 1.39 6.05
C PHE A 88 25.21 0.53 4.79
N THR A 89 25.64 0.99 3.61
CA THR A 89 25.48 0.23 2.35
C THR A 89 26.80 0.06 1.60
N PRO A 90 26.96 -1.01 0.79
CA PRO A 90 28.20 -1.28 0.06
C PRO A 90 28.37 -0.46 -1.23
N GLU A 91 27.38 0.38 -1.61
CA GLU A 91 27.29 1.07 -2.91
C GLU A 91 28.37 2.14 -3.13
N GLY A 92 29.09 2.52 -2.09
CA GLY A 92 30.13 3.55 -2.14
C GLY A 92 29.59 4.98 -2.21
N PHE A 93 30.50 5.95 -2.20
CA PHE A 93 30.17 7.37 -2.00
C PHE A 93 29.32 7.97 -3.13
N SER A 94 29.68 7.70 -4.39
CA SER A 94 29.01 8.31 -5.56
C SER A 94 27.55 7.87 -5.68
N LEU A 95 27.27 6.56 -5.53
CA LEU A 95 25.91 6.04 -5.55
C LEU A 95 25.12 6.50 -4.32
N SER A 96 25.75 6.61 -3.15
CA SER A 96 25.11 7.15 -1.94
C SER A 96 24.62 8.59 -2.14
N ILE A 97 25.42 9.46 -2.77
CA ILE A 97 24.98 10.81 -3.15
C ILE A 97 23.84 10.74 -4.16
N GLY A 98 24.00 9.91 -5.21
CA GLY A 98 22.99 9.74 -6.25
C GLY A 98 21.63 9.39 -5.67
N TYR A 99 21.53 8.29 -4.91
CA TYR A 99 20.30 7.87 -4.25
C TYR A 99 19.78 8.92 -3.26
N GLY A 100 20.63 9.45 -2.37
CA GLY A 100 20.21 10.38 -1.33
C GLY A 100 19.63 11.69 -1.88
N VAL A 101 20.24 12.22 -2.95
CA VAL A 101 19.79 13.45 -3.62
C VAL A 101 18.59 13.17 -4.52
N ILE A 102 18.67 12.19 -5.42
CA ILE A 102 17.62 11.92 -6.42
C ILE A 102 16.31 11.54 -5.73
N CYS A 103 16.33 10.65 -4.74
CA CYS A 103 15.10 10.19 -4.09
C CYS A 103 14.41 11.32 -3.31
N THR A 104 15.19 12.12 -2.57
CA THR A 104 14.66 13.24 -1.80
C THR A 104 14.12 14.35 -2.70
N LEU A 105 14.83 14.67 -3.79
CA LEU A 105 14.37 15.66 -4.77
C LEU A 105 13.17 15.16 -5.57
N ALA A 106 13.11 13.87 -5.92
CA ALA A 106 11.96 13.28 -6.58
C ALA A 106 10.71 13.43 -5.72
N TYR A 107 10.80 13.13 -4.42
CA TYR A 107 9.70 13.36 -3.48
C TYR A 107 9.27 14.84 -3.42
N ASP A 108 10.23 15.76 -3.26
CA ASP A 108 9.96 17.21 -3.17
C ASP A 108 9.31 17.78 -4.45
N ARG A 109 9.78 17.34 -5.62
CA ARG A 109 9.36 17.91 -6.92
C ARG A 109 8.13 17.27 -7.50
N LEU A 110 7.85 15.99 -7.21
CA LEU A 110 6.73 15.26 -7.82
C LEU A 110 5.42 15.38 -7.06
N ILE A 111 5.42 15.88 -5.81
CA ILE A 111 4.18 16.02 -5.03
C ILE A 111 3.19 16.99 -5.68
N VAL A 112 3.69 18.11 -6.22
CA VAL A 112 2.86 19.12 -6.87
C VAL A 112 2.28 18.60 -8.20
N PRO A 113 3.08 18.04 -9.13
CA PRO A 113 2.56 17.37 -10.33
C PRO A 113 1.55 16.27 -10.01
N LEU A 114 1.82 15.41 -9.01
CA LEU A 114 0.92 14.32 -8.63
C LEU A 114 -0.47 14.85 -8.23
N MET A 115 -0.52 15.84 -7.34
CA MET A 115 -1.79 16.43 -6.89
C MET A 115 -2.53 17.19 -8.00
N LYS A 116 -1.81 17.74 -8.98
CA LYS A 116 -2.42 18.38 -10.16
C LYS A 116 -2.95 17.37 -11.16
N LEU A 117 -2.25 16.26 -11.36
CA LEU A 117 -2.66 15.18 -12.28
C LEU A 117 -3.90 14.44 -11.76
N CYS A 118 -4.04 14.35 -10.44
CA CYS A 118 -5.09 13.59 -9.78
C CYS A 118 -5.98 14.50 -8.92
N PRO A 119 -6.71 15.46 -9.52
CA PRO A 119 -7.54 16.38 -8.77
C PRO A 119 -8.57 15.62 -7.92
N ARG A 120 -8.82 16.13 -6.71
CA ARG A 120 -9.74 15.59 -5.70
C ARG A 120 -9.47 14.16 -5.22
N SER A 121 -8.40 13.53 -5.68
CA SER A 121 -8.10 12.15 -5.32
C SER A 121 -7.44 12.06 -3.95
N PHE A 122 -6.62 13.04 -3.57
CA PHE A 122 -5.79 12.97 -2.37
C PHE A 122 -5.97 14.17 -1.44
N THR A 123 -5.80 13.95 -0.15
CA THR A 123 -5.28 14.98 0.77
C THR A 123 -3.76 15.12 0.57
N TYR A 124 -3.15 16.19 1.11
CA TYR A 124 -1.69 16.33 1.09
C TYR A 124 -0.99 15.11 1.70
N GLY A 125 -1.46 14.67 2.87
CA GLY A 125 -0.91 13.53 3.59
C GLY A 125 -1.03 12.20 2.82
N GLU A 126 -2.16 11.95 2.18
CA GLU A 126 -2.38 10.74 1.37
C GLU A 126 -1.45 10.73 0.15
N ALA A 127 -1.37 11.86 -0.57
CA ALA A 127 -0.47 12.00 -1.72
C ALA A 127 1.00 11.80 -1.33
N THR A 128 1.41 12.31 -0.17
CA THR A 128 2.76 12.11 0.35
C THR A 128 3.07 10.64 0.60
N VAL A 129 2.19 9.89 1.27
CA VAL A 129 2.43 8.46 1.54
C VAL A 129 2.57 7.68 0.24
N VAL A 130 1.70 7.94 -0.75
CA VAL A 130 1.78 7.31 -2.08
C VAL A 130 3.09 7.65 -2.76
N LEU A 131 3.50 8.93 -2.77
CA LEU A 131 4.73 9.34 -3.45
C LEU A 131 5.98 8.79 -2.76
N GLN A 132 6.01 8.77 -1.43
CA GLN A 132 7.07 8.12 -0.67
C GLN A 132 7.16 6.62 -1.01
N ALA A 133 6.01 5.94 -1.11
CA ALA A 133 5.98 4.53 -1.52
C ALA A 133 6.56 4.34 -2.93
N CYS A 134 6.18 5.19 -3.89
CA CYS A 134 6.74 5.15 -5.25
C CYS A 134 8.26 5.36 -5.26
N VAL A 135 8.76 6.37 -4.52
CA VAL A 135 10.20 6.65 -4.44
C VAL A 135 10.97 5.47 -3.84
N LEU A 136 10.50 4.94 -2.71
CA LEU A 136 11.13 3.80 -2.05
C LEU A 136 11.07 2.53 -2.91
N PHE A 137 9.96 2.31 -3.61
CA PHE A 137 9.77 1.17 -4.51
C PHE A 137 10.72 1.22 -5.72
N VAL A 138 10.85 2.38 -6.37
CA VAL A 138 11.79 2.57 -7.48
C VAL A 138 13.23 2.42 -7.00
N ALA A 139 13.58 3.02 -5.86
CA ALA A 139 14.91 2.87 -5.29
C ALA A 139 15.24 1.41 -5.00
N SER A 140 14.32 0.68 -4.34
CA SER A 140 14.43 -0.75 -4.08
C SER A 140 14.61 -1.57 -5.36
N SER A 141 13.85 -1.26 -6.41
CA SER A 141 13.94 -1.97 -7.69
C SER A 141 15.29 -1.77 -8.37
N LEU A 142 15.83 -0.54 -8.36
CA LEU A 142 17.14 -0.24 -8.91
C LEU A 142 18.27 -0.94 -8.13
N THR A 143 18.18 -0.94 -6.79
CA THR A 143 19.17 -1.63 -5.95
C THR A 143 19.12 -3.14 -6.16
N ASN A 144 17.94 -3.71 -6.36
CA ASN A 144 17.77 -5.14 -6.61
C ASN A 144 18.36 -5.57 -7.97
N VAL A 145 18.31 -4.69 -9.00
CA VAL A 145 19.00 -4.94 -10.28
C VAL A 145 20.52 -4.86 -10.12
N GLY A 146 21.03 -3.92 -9.31
CA GLY A 146 22.47 -3.74 -9.08
C GLY A 146 23.13 -4.91 -8.34
N HIS A 147 22.39 -5.53 -7.42
CA HIS A 147 22.83 -6.74 -6.71
C HIS A 147 22.51 -7.97 -7.57
N TYR A 148 23.33 -8.23 -8.60
CA TYR A 148 23.33 -9.48 -9.36
C TYR A 148 23.77 -10.68 -8.50
N ALA A 149 22.97 -11.03 -7.51
CA ALA A 149 22.99 -12.34 -6.88
C ALA A 149 21.66 -12.97 -7.22
N SER A 150 21.69 -14.14 -7.88
CA SER A 150 20.48 -14.92 -8.15
C SER A 150 19.65 -14.99 -6.86
N PRO A 151 18.37 -14.58 -6.85
CA PRO A 151 17.60 -14.49 -5.62
C PRO A 151 17.63 -15.83 -4.89
N CYS A 152 18.08 -15.81 -3.64
CA CYS A 152 18.34 -17.02 -2.86
C CYS A 152 17.06 -17.55 -2.20
N SER A 153 16.06 -16.70 -2.01
CA SER A 153 14.81 -17.03 -1.33
C SER A 153 13.56 -16.84 -2.21
N CYS A 154 12.48 -17.50 -1.81
CA CYS A 154 11.17 -17.39 -2.46
C CYS A 154 10.64 -15.95 -2.43
N LEU A 155 10.82 -15.23 -1.32
CA LEU A 155 10.39 -13.84 -1.20
C LEU A 155 11.22 -12.91 -2.09
N GLU A 156 12.54 -13.07 -2.17
CA GLU A 156 13.37 -12.26 -3.08
C GLU A 156 13.00 -12.46 -4.54
N THR A 157 12.77 -13.71 -4.95
CA THR A 157 12.31 -14.04 -6.30
C THR A 157 10.95 -13.42 -6.58
N SER A 158 10.03 -13.51 -5.62
CA SER A 158 8.71 -12.88 -5.71
C SER A 158 8.80 -11.37 -5.79
N THR A 159 9.67 -10.74 -4.99
CA THR A 159 9.94 -9.30 -5.02
C THR A 159 10.40 -8.86 -6.40
N ALA A 160 11.35 -9.57 -7.01
CA ALA A 160 11.80 -9.27 -8.37
C ALA A 160 10.65 -9.32 -9.39
N PHE A 161 9.80 -10.34 -9.33
CA PHE A 161 8.64 -10.45 -10.23
C PHE A 161 7.61 -9.35 -10.01
N ILE A 162 7.33 -9.00 -8.75
CA ILE A 162 6.43 -7.89 -8.41
C ILE A 162 7.01 -6.55 -8.89
N GLN A 163 8.31 -6.32 -8.71
CA GLN A 163 9.02 -5.13 -9.17
C GLN A 163 8.90 -4.96 -10.68
N VAL A 164 9.20 -6.01 -11.44
CA VAL A 164 9.02 -6.01 -12.89
C VAL A 164 7.56 -5.79 -13.27
N ALA A 165 6.62 -6.46 -12.59
CA ALA A 165 5.18 -6.34 -12.83
C ALA A 165 4.68 -4.90 -12.71
N ILE A 166 4.93 -4.26 -11.57
CA ILE A 166 4.45 -2.91 -11.26
C ILE A 166 5.18 -1.87 -12.11
N LEU A 167 6.49 -1.98 -12.31
CA LEU A 167 7.24 -1.07 -13.19
C LEU A 167 6.78 -1.17 -14.65
N GLY A 168 6.46 -2.37 -15.12
CA GLY A 168 5.86 -2.59 -16.44
C GLY A 168 4.50 -1.90 -16.57
N VAL A 169 3.60 -2.07 -15.59
CA VAL A 169 2.31 -1.38 -15.57
C VAL A 169 2.48 0.15 -15.49
N ALA A 170 3.43 0.65 -14.70
CA ALA A 170 3.75 2.07 -14.64
C ALA A 170 4.28 2.61 -15.99
N ALA A 171 5.08 1.82 -16.71
CA ALA A 171 5.56 2.16 -18.05
C ALA A 171 4.40 2.21 -19.06
N ILE A 172 3.46 1.25 -19.01
CA ILE A 172 2.25 1.27 -19.86
C ILE A 172 1.47 2.55 -19.61
N GLY A 173 1.19 2.90 -18.35
CA GLY A 173 0.47 4.13 -18.00
C GLY A 173 1.20 5.40 -18.44
N SER A 174 2.51 5.47 -18.20
CA SER A 174 3.34 6.63 -18.58
C SER A 174 3.36 6.85 -20.09
N MET A 175 3.53 5.79 -20.88
CA MET A 175 3.46 5.87 -22.33
C MET A 175 2.05 6.25 -22.80
N SER A 176 1.02 5.62 -22.24
CA SER A 176 -0.38 5.93 -22.60
C SER A 176 -0.74 7.40 -22.35
N TYR A 177 -0.26 7.96 -21.23
CA TYR A 177 -0.41 9.37 -20.92
C TYR A 177 0.41 10.26 -21.86
N GLY A 178 1.69 9.96 -22.07
CA GLY A 178 2.60 10.77 -22.90
C GLY A 178 2.17 10.86 -24.37
N PHE A 179 1.51 9.83 -24.90
CA PHE A 179 0.96 9.81 -26.25
C PHE A 179 -0.51 10.30 -26.34
N GLY A 180 -1.09 10.85 -25.27
CA GLY A 180 -2.44 11.44 -25.27
C GLY A 180 -3.57 10.44 -25.54
N MET A 181 -3.40 9.16 -25.21
CA MET A 181 -4.27 8.09 -25.72
C MET A 181 -5.73 8.16 -25.30
N ALA A 182 -6.03 8.82 -24.16
CA ALA A 182 -7.40 9.02 -23.70
C ALA A 182 -8.26 9.79 -24.72
N GLU A 183 -7.63 10.54 -25.63
CA GLU A 183 -8.31 11.43 -26.58
C GLU A 183 -8.26 10.93 -28.03
N TYR A 184 -7.18 10.23 -28.46
CA TYR A 184 -6.90 10.05 -29.90
C TYR A 184 -7.09 8.62 -30.45
N ASN A 185 -6.61 7.57 -29.78
CA ASN A 185 -6.71 6.19 -30.30
C ASN A 185 -6.41 5.11 -29.24
N PRO A 186 -7.42 4.39 -28.73
CA PRO A 186 -7.23 3.38 -27.67
C PRO A 186 -6.51 2.11 -28.14
N LYS A 187 -6.32 1.89 -29.45
CA LYS A 187 -5.62 0.69 -29.96
C LYS A 187 -4.16 0.64 -29.52
N TRP A 188 -3.52 1.79 -29.37
CA TRP A 188 -2.11 1.87 -28.94
C TRP A 188 -1.90 1.40 -27.51
N PHE A 189 -2.92 1.47 -26.65
CA PHE A 189 -2.87 0.90 -25.31
C PHE A 189 -2.59 -0.60 -25.37
N TYR A 190 -3.27 -1.32 -26.26
CA TYR A 190 -3.04 -2.75 -26.48
C TYR A 190 -1.65 -3.04 -27.04
N VAL A 191 -1.17 -2.21 -27.97
CA VAL A 191 0.18 -2.35 -28.54
C VAL A 191 1.25 -2.19 -27.45
N PHE A 192 1.19 -1.15 -26.63
CA PHE A 192 2.16 -0.96 -25.55
C PHE A 192 2.02 -2.00 -24.45
N THR A 193 0.79 -2.42 -24.12
CA THR A 193 0.58 -3.52 -23.17
C THR A 193 1.25 -4.80 -23.68
N LEU A 194 1.12 -5.13 -24.97
CA LEU A 194 1.76 -6.30 -25.58
C LEU A 194 3.29 -6.16 -25.61
N LEU A 195 3.81 -5.03 -26.07
CA LEU A 195 5.26 -4.78 -26.17
C LEU A 195 5.94 -4.80 -24.80
N ILE A 196 5.38 -4.07 -23.83
CA ILE A 196 5.92 -4.02 -22.48
C ILE A 196 5.75 -5.39 -21.80
N GLY A 197 4.58 -6.03 -21.94
CA GLY A 197 4.36 -7.38 -21.42
C GLY A 197 5.36 -8.41 -21.97
N ALA A 198 5.68 -8.33 -23.26
CA ALA A 198 6.71 -9.18 -23.89
C ALA A 198 8.11 -8.90 -23.35
N LEU A 199 8.43 -7.64 -23.01
CA LEU A 199 9.71 -7.22 -22.42
C LEU A 199 9.84 -7.61 -20.94
N MET A 200 8.73 -7.69 -20.20
CA MET A 200 8.75 -8.02 -18.78
C MET A 200 9.28 -9.43 -18.51
N LEU A 201 8.97 -10.41 -19.36
CA LEU A 201 9.45 -11.80 -19.20
C LEU A 201 10.98 -11.95 -19.26
N PRO A 202 11.70 -11.46 -20.28
CA PRO A 202 13.16 -11.55 -20.32
C PRO A 202 13.82 -10.72 -19.21
N ILE A 203 13.25 -9.58 -18.82
CA ILE A 203 13.75 -8.81 -17.67
C ILE A 203 13.61 -9.63 -16.39
N ALA A 204 12.43 -10.19 -16.12
CA ALA A 204 12.20 -11.04 -14.96
C ALA A 204 13.09 -12.29 -14.97
N TYR A 205 13.32 -12.90 -16.14
CA TYR A 205 14.23 -14.02 -16.30
C TYR A 205 15.65 -13.67 -15.82
N PHE A 206 16.13 -12.51 -16.26
CA PHE A 206 17.49 -12.07 -15.99
C PHE A 206 17.69 -11.65 -14.54
N ILE A 207 16.75 -10.92 -13.95
CA ILE A 207 16.82 -10.52 -12.53
C ILE A 207 16.69 -11.74 -11.62
N ALA A 208 15.78 -12.67 -11.93
CA ALA A 208 15.56 -13.85 -11.08
C ALA A 208 16.50 -15.02 -11.35
N GLY A 209 17.36 -14.95 -12.38
CA GLY A 209 18.27 -16.03 -12.75
C GLY A 209 17.57 -17.30 -13.25
N GLY A 210 16.31 -17.22 -13.70
CA GLY A 210 15.53 -18.39 -14.09
C GLY A 210 14.19 -18.06 -14.73
N ASN A 211 13.54 -19.06 -15.33
CA ASN A 211 12.27 -18.85 -16.05
C ASN A 211 11.13 -18.45 -15.09
N PRO A 212 10.57 -17.22 -15.20
CA PRO A 212 9.58 -16.71 -14.26
C PRO A 212 8.26 -17.49 -14.33
N VAL A 213 7.82 -17.86 -15.54
CA VAL A 213 6.57 -18.60 -15.72
C VAL A 213 6.69 -19.99 -15.11
N LEU A 214 7.79 -20.69 -15.38
CA LEU A 214 8.03 -22.02 -14.79
C LEU A 214 8.15 -21.97 -13.28
N TRP A 215 8.78 -20.93 -12.73
CA TRP A 215 8.88 -20.73 -11.29
C TRP A 215 7.51 -20.53 -10.64
N ILE A 216 6.66 -19.68 -11.23
CA ILE A 216 5.29 -19.44 -10.73
C ILE A 216 4.46 -20.72 -10.80
N VAL A 217 4.54 -21.46 -11.91
CA VAL A 217 3.84 -22.76 -12.04
C VAL A 217 4.31 -23.74 -10.98
N ARG A 218 5.63 -23.84 -10.72
CA ARG A 218 6.16 -24.69 -9.64
C ARG A 218 5.65 -24.26 -8.27
N LEU A 219 5.55 -22.96 -8.00
CA LEU A 219 5.01 -22.44 -6.75
C LEU A 219 3.53 -22.80 -6.57
N PHE A 220 2.73 -22.75 -7.65
CA PHE A 220 1.31 -23.06 -7.60
C PHE A 220 1.03 -24.55 -7.35
N PHE A 221 1.86 -25.42 -7.93
CA PHE A 221 1.71 -26.87 -7.86
C PHE A 221 2.78 -27.54 -6.98
N GLU A 222 3.36 -26.80 -6.04
CA GLU A 222 4.40 -27.31 -5.13
C GLU A 222 3.90 -28.51 -4.31
N ASP A 223 2.68 -28.40 -3.77
CA ASP A 223 2.04 -29.42 -2.95
C ASP A 223 0.51 -29.25 -2.92
N ILE A 224 -0.17 -30.20 -2.30
CA ILE A 224 -1.63 -30.24 -2.24
C ILE A 224 -2.24 -29.04 -1.51
N LEU A 225 -1.59 -28.50 -0.46
CA LEU A 225 -2.10 -27.33 0.27
C LEU A 225 -2.02 -26.08 -0.60
N SER A 226 -0.97 -25.91 -1.40
CA SER A 226 -0.88 -24.81 -2.38
C SER A 226 -2.04 -24.86 -3.37
N VAL A 227 -2.34 -26.03 -3.93
CA VAL A 227 -3.45 -26.22 -4.88
C VAL A 227 -4.81 -25.99 -4.22
N GLN A 228 -5.03 -26.52 -3.01
CA GLN A 228 -6.25 -26.31 -2.24
C GLN A 228 -6.47 -24.83 -1.89
N LEU A 229 -5.40 -24.14 -1.48
CA LEU A 229 -5.44 -22.72 -1.15
C LEU A 229 -5.77 -21.86 -2.38
N LEU A 230 -5.17 -22.17 -3.54
CA LEU A 230 -5.50 -21.51 -4.81
C LEU A 230 -6.95 -21.77 -5.25
N GLY A 231 -7.45 -23.00 -5.10
CA GLY A 231 -8.84 -23.34 -5.37
C GLY A 231 -9.80 -22.58 -4.44
N TYR A 232 -9.47 -22.49 -3.16
CA TYR A 232 -10.21 -21.70 -2.17
C TYR A 232 -10.22 -20.20 -2.53
N TRP A 233 -9.07 -19.63 -2.90
CA TRP A 233 -8.98 -18.24 -3.33
C TRP A 233 -9.77 -17.99 -4.61
N LEU A 234 -9.77 -18.91 -5.57
CA LEU A 234 -10.60 -18.82 -6.77
C LEU A 234 -12.08 -18.72 -6.40
N VAL A 235 -12.56 -19.52 -5.46
CA VAL A 235 -13.94 -19.43 -4.95
C VAL A 235 -14.20 -18.06 -4.31
N CYS A 236 -13.30 -17.56 -3.46
CA CYS A 236 -13.42 -16.22 -2.87
C CYS A 236 -13.46 -15.10 -3.93
N SER A 237 -12.62 -15.19 -4.97
CA SER A 237 -12.60 -14.23 -6.08
C SER A 237 -13.91 -14.29 -6.87
N LEU A 238 -14.44 -15.48 -7.15
CA LEU A 238 -15.73 -15.64 -7.83
C LEU A 238 -16.88 -15.05 -7.01
N LEU A 239 -16.88 -15.23 -5.68
CA LEU A 239 -17.84 -14.59 -4.78
C LEU A 239 -17.73 -13.06 -4.80
N GLY A 240 -16.50 -12.53 -4.81
CA GLY A 240 -16.24 -11.10 -4.97
C GLY A 240 -16.78 -10.56 -6.29
N CYS A 241 -16.50 -11.23 -7.41
CA CYS A 241 -17.03 -10.87 -8.73
C CYS A 241 -18.55 -10.93 -8.76
N ALA A 242 -19.16 -11.97 -8.17
CA ALA A 242 -20.61 -12.10 -8.08
C ALA A 242 -21.22 -10.95 -7.27
N ALA A 243 -20.59 -10.54 -6.16
CA ALA A 243 -21.02 -9.38 -5.37
C ALA A 243 -20.94 -8.08 -6.18
N VAL A 244 -19.88 -7.87 -6.97
CA VAL A 244 -19.77 -6.70 -7.86
C VAL A 244 -20.89 -6.71 -8.90
N VAL A 245 -21.05 -7.80 -9.64
CA VAL A 245 -22.06 -7.92 -10.70
C VAL A 245 -23.47 -7.74 -10.14
N TYR A 246 -23.76 -8.35 -8.99
CA TYR A 246 -25.06 -8.23 -8.32
C TYR A 246 -25.35 -6.78 -7.91
N GLN A 247 -24.36 -6.08 -7.33
CA GLN A 247 -24.53 -4.69 -6.92
C GLN A 247 -24.66 -3.76 -8.14
N SER A 248 -23.87 -3.96 -9.19
CA SER A 248 -23.96 -3.14 -10.41
C SER A 248 -25.30 -3.25 -11.12
N LYS A 249 -25.99 -4.40 -11.00
CA LYS A 249 -27.36 -4.56 -11.50
C LYS A 249 -28.42 -3.80 -10.70
N LYS A 250 -28.16 -3.45 -9.43
CA LYS A 250 -29.13 -2.73 -8.59
C LYS A 250 -29.25 -1.24 -8.94
N LEU A 251 -28.37 -0.68 -9.77
CA LEU A 251 -28.32 0.74 -10.14
C LEU A 251 -28.36 1.69 -8.92
N GLN A 252 -27.90 1.21 -7.77
CA GLN A 252 -27.82 1.94 -6.51
C GLN A 252 -26.39 1.82 -5.99
N LYS A 253 -25.90 2.88 -5.34
CA LYS A 253 -24.60 2.84 -4.67
C LYS A 253 -24.61 1.83 -3.52
N ALA A 254 -23.53 1.08 -3.39
CA ALA A 254 -23.32 0.15 -2.31
C ALA A 254 -23.35 0.88 -0.96
N SER A 255 -24.04 0.30 0.02
CA SER A 255 -23.99 0.80 1.39
C SER A 255 -22.60 0.59 1.99
N THR A 256 -22.25 1.34 3.05
CA THR A 256 -20.99 1.14 3.78
C THR A 256 -20.83 -0.32 4.25
N VAL A 257 -21.91 -0.96 4.71
CA VAL A 257 -21.89 -2.36 5.14
C VAL A 257 -21.66 -3.30 3.95
N THR A 258 -22.30 -3.05 2.80
CA THR A 258 -22.09 -3.83 1.57
C THR A 258 -20.63 -3.77 1.12
N ARG A 259 -19.97 -2.61 1.25
CA ARG A 259 -18.55 -2.47 0.91
C ARG A 259 -17.65 -3.32 1.81
N LYS A 260 -18.04 -3.58 3.07
CA LYS A 260 -17.27 -4.42 4.00
C LYS A 260 -17.23 -5.91 3.64
N ILE A 261 -18.02 -6.35 2.66
CA ILE A 261 -17.87 -7.70 2.10
C ILE A 261 -16.44 -7.90 1.59
N PHE A 262 -15.83 -6.90 0.94
CA PHE A 262 -14.45 -7.01 0.46
C PHE A 262 -13.43 -7.03 1.59
N HIS A 263 -13.66 -6.29 2.69
CA HIS A 263 -12.83 -6.35 3.89
C HIS A 263 -12.86 -7.73 4.55
N VAL A 264 -14.03 -8.38 4.61
CA VAL A 264 -14.15 -9.76 5.10
C VAL A 264 -13.48 -10.74 4.13
N LEU A 265 -13.69 -10.56 2.82
CA LEU A 265 -13.05 -11.38 1.79
C LEU A 265 -11.51 -11.30 1.87
N THR A 266 -10.93 -10.12 2.12
CA THR A 266 -9.47 -10.01 2.30
C THR A 266 -9.00 -10.74 3.54
N VAL A 267 -9.71 -10.66 4.67
CA VAL A 267 -9.37 -11.42 5.89
C VAL A 267 -9.33 -12.93 5.62
N ILE A 268 -10.39 -13.47 5.00
CA ILE A 268 -10.49 -14.91 4.77
C ILE A 268 -9.51 -15.42 3.71
N VAL A 269 -9.02 -14.57 2.79
CA VAL A 269 -7.99 -14.91 1.79
C VAL A 269 -6.60 -14.81 2.41
N PHE A 270 -6.30 -13.68 3.07
CA PHE A 270 -4.95 -13.37 3.53
C PHE A 270 -4.54 -14.13 4.79
N ILE A 271 -5.41 -14.34 5.78
CA ILE A 271 -5.03 -15.07 7.00
C ILE A 271 -4.46 -16.46 6.69
N PRO A 272 -5.18 -17.36 5.96
CA PRO A 272 -4.60 -18.66 5.63
C PRO A 272 -3.40 -18.54 4.70
N GLY A 273 -3.37 -17.54 3.81
CA GLY A 273 -2.20 -17.26 2.97
C GLY A 273 -0.94 -16.95 3.77
N ILE A 274 -1.03 -16.02 4.72
CA ILE A 274 0.11 -15.57 5.53
C ILE A 274 0.62 -16.69 6.43
N ILE A 275 -0.29 -17.47 7.01
CA ILE A 275 0.05 -18.54 7.96
C ILE A 275 0.60 -19.78 7.23
N ILE A 276 -0.03 -20.20 6.13
CA ILE A 276 0.27 -21.50 5.48
C ILE A 276 1.30 -21.33 4.36
N LYS A 277 1.14 -20.33 3.49
CA LYS A 277 1.97 -20.11 2.29
C LYS A 277 2.34 -18.63 2.11
N PRO A 278 3.18 -18.06 3.01
CA PRO A 278 3.50 -16.63 3.03
C PRO A 278 4.11 -16.12 1.72
N CYS A 279 4.96 -16.91 1.06
CA CYS A 279 5.53 -16.52 -0.23
C CYS A 279 4.47 -16.44 -1.35
N LEU A 280 3.53 -17.38 -1.37
CA LEU A 280 2.46 -17.42 -2.38
C LEU A 280 1.51 -16.22 -2.23
N ILE A 281 1.07 -15.90 -1.02
CA ILE A 281 0.22 -14.71 -0.80
C ILE A 281 0.99 -13.40 -1.04
N TYR A 282 2.29 -13.37 -0.73
CA TYR A 282 3.15 -12.22 -1.01
C TYR A 282 3.21 -11.95 -2.51
N LEU A 283 3.56 -12.97 -3.32
CA LEU A 283 3.54 -12.88 -4.78
C LEU A 283 2.16 -12.47 -5.30
N ALA A 284 1.11 -13.19 -4.90
CA ALA A 284 -0.25 -12.96 -5.37
C ALA A 284 -0.71 -11.52 -5.06
N SER A 285 -0.44 -11.01 -3.87
CA SER A 285 -0.83 -9.65 -3.48
C SER A 285 -0.20 -8.58 -4.37
N GLY A 286 1.09 -8.70 -4.71
CA GLY A 286 1.79 -7.75 -5.58
C GLY A 286 1.33 -7.83 -7.04
N ILE A 287 1.08 -9.03 -7.55
CA ILE A 287 0.53 -9.21 -8.91
C ILE A 287 -0.90 -8.67 -9.01
N VAL A 288 -1.76 -8.96 -8.03
CA VAL A 288 -3.13 -8.42 -7.98
C VAL A 288 -3.11 -6.89 -7.84
N PHE A 289 -2.15 -6.33 -7.12
CA PHE A 289 -1.98 -4.88 -7.05
C PHE A 289 -1.62 -4.27 -8.41
N ALA A 290 -0.68 -4.87 -9.15
CA ALA A 290 -0.37 -4.47 -10.52
C ALA A 290 -1.60 -4.58 -11.45
N LEU A 291 -2.40 -5.65 -11.31
CA LEU A 291 -3.64 -5.83 -12.05
C LEU A 291 -4.70 -4.77 -11.69
N PHE A 292 -4.86 -4.41 -10.42
CA PHE A 292 -5.79 -3.35 -10.01
C PHE A 292 -5.41 -2.01 -10.63
N ILE A 293 -4.12 -1.68 -10.64
CA ILE A 293 -3.63 -0.47 -11.32
C ILE A 293 -3.94 -0.55 -12.82
N LEU A 294 -3.64 -1.67 -13.49
CA LEU A 294 -3.90 -1.84 -14.92
C LEU A 294 -5.40 -1.74 -15.26
N ILE A 295 -6.26 -2.37 -14.46
CA ILE A 295 -7.72 -2.29 -14.61
C ILE A 295 -8.21 -0.85 -14.44
N ASP A 296 -7.67 -0.13 -13.45
CA ASP A 296 -8.04 1.27 -13.25
C ASP A 296 -7.52 2.16 -14.40
N MET A 297 -6.33 1.88 -14.94
CA MET A 297 -5.83 2.53 -16.15
C MET A 297 -6.75 2.30 -17.36
N VAL A 298 -7.20 1.06 -17.60
CA VAL A 298 -8.17 0.73 -18.67
C VAL A 298 -9.45 1.56 -18.50
N ARG A 299 -9.93 1.73 -17.26
CA ARG A 299 -11.11 2.55 -16.94
C ARG A 299 -10.85 4.04 -17.19
N LEU A 300 -9.75 4.58 -16.65
CA LEU A 300 -9.39 6.00 -16.74
C LEU A 300 -9.13 6.44 -18.20
N LEU A 301 -8.47 5.58 -18.97
CA LEU A 301 -8.18 5.80 -20.39
C LEU A 301 -9.36 5.43 -21.32
N LYS A 302 -10.50 5.01 -20.75
CA LYS A 302 -11.72 4.65 -21.47
C LYS A 302 -11.51 3.61 -22.58
N VAL A 303 -10.68 2.60 -22.32
CA VAL A 303 -10.30 1.60 -23.33
C VAL A 303 -11.47 0.61 -23.58
N PRO A 304 -12.01 0.52 -24.81
CA PRO A 304 -13.07 -0.42 -25.16
C PRO A 304 -12.52 -1.83 -25.39
N PRO A 305 -13.26 -2.92 -25.07
CA PRO A 305 -14.67 -2.93 -24.71
C PRO A 305 -14.95 -2.85 -23.20
N MET A 306 -13.91 -2.92 -22.37
CA MET A 306 -14.07 -3.12 -20.93
C MET A 306 -14.47 -1.86 -20.15
N TYR A 307 -14.21 -0.66 -20.69
CA TYR A 307 -14.46 0.60 -20.02
C TYR A 307 -15.86 0.70 -19.39
N CYS A 308 -16.94 0.42 -20.14
CA CYS A 308 -18.31 0.59 -19.63
C CYS A 308 -18.58 -0.30 -18.41
N THR A 309 -18.16 -1.56 -18.45
CA THR A 309 -18.32 -2.49 -17.34
C THR A 309 -17.52 -2.07 -16.12
N LEU A 310 -16.26 -1.65 -16.32
CA LEU A 310 -15.39 -1.19 -15.24
C LEU A 310 -15.88 0.11 -14.60
N GLN A 311 -16.35 1.05 -15.42
CA GLN A 311 -16.90 2.32 -14.93
C GLN A 311 -18.20 2.09 -14.14
N SER A 312 -19.10 1.25 -14.63
CA SER A 312 -20.32 0.89 -13.90
C SER A 312 -20.02 0.17 -12.58
N GLY A 313 -19.04 -0.75 -12.58
CA GLY A 313 -18.55 -1.41 -11.37
C GLY A 313 -17.99 -0.42 -10.36
N PHE A 314 -17.14 0.51 -10.80
CA PHE A 314 -16.57 1.56 -9.95
C PHE A 314 -17.67 2.45 -9.35
N GLU A 315 -18.57 3.01 -10.16
CA GLU A 315 -19.64 3.90 -9.68
C GLU A 315 -20.58 3.22 -8.67
N SER A 316 -20.76 1.90 -8.79
CA SER A 316 -21.58 1.10 -7.88
C SER A 316 -20.98 1.01 -6.47
N PHE A 317 -19.66 1.12 -6.33
CA PHE A 317 -18.95 0.96 -5.04
C PHE A 317 -18.21 2.22 -4.58
N ALA A 318 -18.03 3.21 -5.45
CA ALA A 318 -17.34 4.47 -5.16
C ALA A 318 -17.96 5.14 -3.93
N ASP A 319 -17.09 5.50 -2.98
CA ASP A 319 -17.47 6.15 -1.73
C ASP A 319 -16.99 7.61 -1.65
N ASP A 320 -17.23 8.27 -0.51
CA ASP A 320 -16.84 9.67 -0.29
C ASP A 320 -15.31 9.88 -0.36
N LYS A 321 -14.51 8.81 -0.29
CA LYS A 321 -13.05 8.85 -0.40
C LYS A 321 -12.58 8.72 -1.86
N ASP A 322 -13.43 8.24 -2.76
CA ASP A 322 -13.20 8.17 -4.20
C ASP A 322 -13.82 9.39 -4.92
N ASP A 323 -13.61 10.61 -4.39
CA ASP A 323 -14.11 11.88 -4.98
C ASP A 323 -13.39 12.25 -6.28
N GLY A 324 -12.15 11.77 -6.44
CA GLY A 324 -11.34 11.94 -7.64
C GLY A 324 -11.59 10.88 -8.72
N GLY A 325 -10.82 10.95 -9.80
CA GLY A 325 -10.94 10.00 -10.90
C GLY A 325 -10.46 8.58 -10.57
N ILE A 326 -9.49 8.43 -9.66
CA ILE A 326 -8.80 7.16 -9.35
C ILE A 326 -9.58 6.34 -8.32
N SER A 327 -9.62 5.02 -8.48
CA SER A 327 -10.28 4.10 -7.54
C SER A 327 -9.38 3.75 -6.34
N LEU A 328 -9.17 4.71 -5.45
CA LEU A 328 -8.24 4.60 -4.33
C LEU A 328 -8.71 3.64 -3.23
N THR A 329 -10.01 3.57 -2.93
CA THR A 329 -10.52 2.69 -1.88
C THR A 329 -10.15 1.21 -2.08
N PRO A 330 -10.39 0.57 -3.25
CA PRO A 330 -9.97 -0.82 -3.48
C PRO A 330 -8.45 -0.99 -3.55
N LEU A 331 -7.72 -0.02 -4.12
CA LEU A 331 -6.24 -0.03 -4.14
C LEU A 331 -5.67 0.00 -2.72
N TYR A 332 -6.18 0.89 -1.87
CA TYR A 332 -5.75 1.02 -0.48
C TYR A 332 -6.23 -0.14 0.38
N LEU A 333 -7.37 -0.77 0.10
CA LEU A 333 -7.76 -1.98 0.84
C LEU A 333 -6.74 -3.10 0.61
N LEU A 334 -6.41 -3.38 -0.66
CA LEU A 334 -5.42 -4.39 -1.00
C LEU A 334 -4.02 -4.02 -0.46
N ALA A 335 -3.59 -2.79 -0.73
CA ALA A 335 -2.30 -2.31 -0.25
C ALA A 335 -2.23 -2.31 1.27
N GLY A 336 -3.26 -1.82 1.97
CA GLY A 336 -3.32 -1.80 3.43
C GLY A 336 -3.24 -3.19 4.06
N CYS A 337 -3.92 -4.18 3.50
CA CYS A 337 -3.83 -5.57 3.96
C CYS A 337 -2.45 -6.21 3.67
N SER A 338 -1.81 -5.82 2.57
CA SER A 338 -0.53 -6.41 2.10
C SER A 338 0.70 -5.67 2.60
N LEU A 339 0.56 -4.41 3.02
CA LEU A 339 1.65 -3.50 3.35
C LEU A 339 2.59 -4.08 4.41
N PRO A 340 2.11 -4.66 5.53
CA PRO A 340 3.00 -5.28 6.50
C PRO A 340 3.88 -6.39 5.92
N LEU A 341 3.42 -7.08 4.88
CA LEU A 341 4.22 -8.09 4.17
C LEU A 341 5.24 -7.42 3.24
N TRP A 342 4.86 -6.35 2.57
CA TRP A 342 5.71 -5.63 1.60
C TRP A 342 6.83 -4.82 2.25
N VAL A 343 6.62 -4.30 3.46
CA VAL A 343 7.59 -3.44 4.16
C VAL A 343 8.28 -4.13 5.35
N SER A 344 8.08 -5.44 5.52
CA SER A 344 8.79 -6.19 6.55
C SER A 344 10.21 -6.55 6.11
N PRO A 345 11.23 -6.32 6.96
CA PRO A 345 12.60 -6.76 6.68
C PRO A 345 12.76 -8.28 6.78
N THR A 346 11.83 -8.96 7.44
CA THR A 346 11.87 -10.41 7.69
C THR A 346 10.60 -11.13 7.25
N PRO A 347 10.66 -12.46 7.04
CA PRO A 347 9.47 -13.25 6.75
C PRO A 347 8.37 -13.12 7.80
N PRO A 348 7.09 -13.29 7.43
CA PRO A 348 5.96 -13.16 8.36
C PRO A 348 6.03 -14.05 9.60
N ALA A 349 6.72 -15.19 9.53
CA ALA A 349 6.85 -16.13 10.64
C ALA A 349 7.56 -15.52 11.87
N ASP A 350 8.46 -14.55 11.66
CA ASP A 350 9.26 -13.96 12.74
C ASP A 350 8.45 -12.97 13.59
N ASN A 351 7.46 -12.29 12.98
CA ASN A 351 6.56 -11.38 13.67
C ASN A 351 5.17 -11.41 13.02
N LEU A 352 4.44 -12.50 13.23
CA LEU A 352 3.11 -12.70 12.66
C LEU A 352 2.12 -11.61 13.09
N LEU A 353 2.24 -11.09 14.32
CA LEU A 353 1.38 -10.01 14.80
C LEU A 353 1.52 -8.75 13.93
N ALA A 354 2.76 -8.36 13.60
CA ALA A 354 3.02 -7.24 12.70
C ALA A 354 2.57 -7.56 11.27
N ALA A 355 2.83 -8.78 10.78
CA ALA A 355 2.39 -9.20 9.44
C ALA A 355 0.86 -9.16 9.27
N LEU A 356 0.09 -9.35 10.35
CA LEU A 356 -1.38 -9.29 10.36
C LEU A 356 -1.93 -7.88 10.62
N ALA A 357 -1.09 -6.86 10.80
CA ALA A 357 -1.51 -5.51 11.21
C ALA A 357 -2.59 -4.89 10.29
N GLY A 358 -2.48 -5.06 8.98
CA GLY A 358 -3.49 -4.59 8.02
C GLY A 358 -4.83 -5.32 8.13
N LEU A 359 -4.79 -6.64 8.35
CA LEU A 359 -6.00 -7.45 8.53
C LEU A 359 -6.70 -7.16 9.85
N LEU A 360 -5.94 -7.00 10.93
CA LEU A 360 -6.48 -6.65 12.24
C LEU A 360 -7.13 -5.25 12.19
N SER A 361 -6.41 -4.25 11.71
CA SER A 361 -6.87 -2.87 11.74
C SER A 361 -8.03 -2.59 10.79
N VAL A 362 -7.92 -3.01 9.52
CA VAL A 362 -8.87 -2.66 8.46
C VAL A 362 -9.85 -3.81 8.22
N GLY A 363 -9.35 -5.03 8.06
CA GLY A 363 -10.18 -6.20 7.78
C GLY A 363 -11.19 -6.49 8.90
N ILE A 364 -10.72 -6.47 10.15
CA ILE A 364 -11.52 -6.81 11.34
C ILE A 364 -12.03 -5.55 12.04
N GLY A 365 -11.11 -4.68 12.48
CA GLY A 365 -11.42 -3.50 13.29
C GLY A 365 -12.36 -2.52 12.61
N ASP A 366 -11.97 -1.97 11.46
CA ASP A 366 -12.77 -1.02 10.69
C ASP A 366 -14.11 -1.62 10.18
N THR A 367 -14.12 -2.91 9.83
CA THR A 367 -15.37 -3.64 9.54
C THR A 367 -16.32 -3.67 10.73
N ALA A 368 -15.83 -4.02 11.92
CA ALA A 368 -16.63 -4.01 13.15
C ALA A 368 -17.07 -2.60 13.52
N ALA A 369 -16.18 -1.60 13.40
CA ALA A 369 -16.44 -0.21 13.71
C ALA A 369 -17.59 0.36 12.90
N SER A 370 -17.54 0.16 11.58
CA SER A 370 -18.55 0.64 10.64
C SER A 370 -19.88 -0.11 10.78
N THR A 371 -19.85 -1.44 10.92
CA THR A 371 -21.06 -2.26 11.02
C THR A 371 -21.78 -1.99 12.33
N CYS A 372 -21.10 -2.08 13.48
CA CYS A 372 -21.69 -1.77 14.78
C CYS A 372 -22.06 -0.28 14.89
N GLY A 373 -21.23 0.61 14.34
CA GLY A 373 -21.51 2.05 14.36
C GLY A 373 -22.80 2.43 13.63
N ILE A 374 -23.16 1.71 12.56
CA ILE A 374 -24.42 1.89 11.83
C ILE A 374 -25.59 1.22 12.55
N LEU A 375 -25.40 -0.01 13.05
CA LEU A 375 -26.51 -0.81 13.61
C LEU A 375 -26.92 -0.38 15.03
N VAL A 376 -25.95 -0.04 15.88
CA VAL A 376 -26.19 0.22 17.32
C VAL A 376 -25.64 1.57 17.79
N GLY A 377 -24.92 2.30 16.94
CA GLY A 377 -24.26 3.54 17.31
C GLY A 377 -25.23 4.68 17.59
N LYS A 378 -25.17 5.24 18.81
CA LYS A 378 -25.97 6.38 19.25
C LYS A 378 -25.11 7.58 19.64
N ASN A 379 -23.92 7.31 20.18
CA ASN A 379 -23.07 8.34 20.77
C ASN A 379 -21.91 8.69 19.83
N LYS A 380 -22.00 9.82 19.12
CA LYS A 380 -20.94 10.29 18.23
C LYS A 380 -19.74 10.86 18.99
N TRP A 381 -18.55 10.70 18.43
CA TRP A 381 -17.36 11.41 18.90
C TRP A 381 -17.46 12.90 18.55
N PRO A 382 -17.03 13.83 19.45
CA PRO A 382 -17.01 15.26 19.13
C PRO A 382 -16.19 15.53 17.87
N GLY A 383 -16.77 16.26 16.93
CA GLY A 383 -16.15 16.62 15.64
C GLY A 383 -15.99 15.45 14.65
N SER A 384 -16.63 14.30 14.87
CA SER A 384 -16.56 13.13 13.99
C SER A 384 -17.95 12.59 13.66
N LYS A 385 -18.09 11.99 12.48
CA LYS A 385 -19.31 11.27 12.08
C LYS A 385 -19.39 9.87 12.74
N LYS A 386 -18.30 9.40 13.35
CA LYS A 386 -18.14 8.06 13.93
C LYS A 386 -18.63 7.98 15.38
N THR A 387 -19.03 6.79 15.80
CA THR A 387 -19.66 6.54 17.11
C THR A 387 -18.70 5.86 18.09
N LYS A 388 -18.91 6.11 19.38
CA LYS A 388 -18.15 5.49 20.48
C LYS A 388 -18.39 3.98 20.51
N GLU A 389 -19.60 3.53 20.21
CA GLU A 389 -19.96 2.12 20.09
C GLU A 389 -19.20 1.45 18.94
N GLY A 390 -19.05 2.14 17.80
CA GLY A 390 -18.20 1.68 16.70
C GLY A 390 -16.73 1.53 17.14
N THR A 391 -16.18 2.52 17.85
CA THR A 391 -14.81 2.43 18.39
C THR A 391 -14.65 1.27 19.39
N ALA A 392 -15.64 1.03 20.25
CA ALA A 392 -15.62 -0.11 21.17
C ALA A 392 -15.64 -1.45 20.40
N ALA A 393 -16.46 -1.56 19.36
CA ALA A 393 -16.49 -2.74 18.49
C ALA A 393 -15.16 -2.94 17.74
N CYS A 394 -14.54 -1.86 17.26
CA CYS A 394 -13.21 -1.86 16.65
C CYS A 394 -12.18 -2.46 17.61
N PHE A 395 -12.15 -1.99 18.86
CA PHE A 395 -11.22 -2.45 19.88
C PHE A 395 -11.45 -3.91 20.26
N LEU A 396 -12.70 -4.27 20.60
CA LEU A 396 -13.04 -5.60 21.09
C LEU A 396 -12.86 -6.69 20.04
N SER A 397 -13.22 -6.43 18.79
CA SER A 397 -13.06 -7.41 17.68
C SER A 397 -11.59 -7.72 17.39
N GLN A 398 -10.72 -6.70 17.37
CA GLN A 398 -9.28 -6.87 17.19
C GLN A 398 -8.66 -7.62 18.37
N LEU A 399 -9.01 -7.23 19.61
CA LEU A 399 -8.49 -7.89 20.81
C LEU A 399 -8.92 -9.37 20.85
N PHE A 400 -10.18 -9.65 20.55
CA PHE A 400 -10.69 -11.01 20.42
C PHE A 400 -9.91 -11.81 19.36
N SER A 401 -9.62 -11.21 18.22
CA SER A 401 -8.86 -11.86 17.14
C SER A 401 -7.44 -12.22 17.57
N VAL A 402 -6.75 -11.32 18.27
CA VAL A 402 -5.41 -11.60 18.84
C VAL A 402 -5.49 -12.72 19.87
N ILE A 403 -6.48 -12.71 20.77
CA ILE A 403 -6.67 -13.77 21.77
C ILE A 403 -6.96 -15.12 21.08
N ALA A 404 -7.78 -15.14 20.03
CA ALA A 404 -8.06 -16.34 19.26
C ALA A 404 -6.79 -16.89 18.60
N LEU A 405 -5.96 -16.03 17.99
CA LEU A 405 -4.68 -16.44 17.40
C LEU A 405 -3.71 -17.04 18.44
N ILE A 406 -3.69 -16.49 19.66
CA ILE A 406 -2.91 -17.06 20.77
C ILE A 406 -3.50 -18.41 21.21
N HIS A 407 -4.83 -18.52 21.30
CA HIS A 407 -5.51 -19.74 21.71
C HIS A 407 -5.22 -20.90 20.75
N PHE A 408 -5.26 -20.65 19.44
CA PHE A 408 -4.94 -21.63 18.40
C PHE A 408 -3.43 -21.84 18.18
N GLY A 409 -2.57 -21.15 18.93
CA GLY A 409 -1.12 -21.35 18.89
C GLY A 409 -0.40 -20.69 17.73
N TYR A 410 -1.04 -19.80 16.97
CA TYR A 410 -0.40 -19.03 15.90
C TYR A 410 0.45 -17.87 16.43
N LEU A 411 0.04 -17.28 17.56
CA LEU A 411 0.83 -16.28 18.27
C LEU A 411 1.34 -16.86 19.59
N PRO A 412 2.57 -16.48 20.03
CA PRO A 412 3.08 -16.91 21.32
C PRO A 412 2.18 -16.39 22.45
N ARG A 413 2.13 -17.12 23.57
CA ARG A 413 1.48 -16.65 24.81
C ARG A 413 2.33 -15.54 25.44
N SER A 414 2.32 -14.36 24.82
CA SER A 414 3.03 -13.17 25.25
C SER A 414 2.13 -12.23 26.03
N ASN A 415 2.74 -11.25 26.70
CA ASN A 415 2.01 -10.17 27.35
C ASN A 415 1.15 -9.40 26.32
N LEU A 416 -0.15 -9.26 26.60
CA LEU A 416 -1.10 -8.55 25.76
C LEU A 416 -0.93 -7.02 25.76
N ILE A 417 -0.03 -6.45 26.56
CA ILE A 417 0.19 -4.99 26.62
C ILE A 417 0.49 -4.41 25.23
N LYS A 418 1.44 -5.00 24.49
CA LYS A 418 1.82 -4.50 23.14
C LYS A 418 0.65 -4.51 22.16
N PRO A 419 -0.02 -5.66 21.88
CA PRO A 419 -1.17 -5.67 20.97
C PRO A 419 -2.33 -4.81 21.48
N THR A 420 -2.62 -4.81 22.79
CA THR A 420 -3.72 -4.00 23.35
C THR A 420 -3.46 -2.51 23.17
N PHE A 421 -2.23 -2.05 23.39
CA PHE A 421 -1.85 -0.65 23.17
C PHE A 421 -1.97 -0.27 21.68
N ALA A 422 -1.47 -1.12 20.78
CA ALA A 422 -1.58 -0.90 19.33
C ALA A 422 -3.04 -0.82 18.87
N ILE A 423 -3.89 -1.71 19.36
CA ILE A 423 -5.33 -1.74 19.08
C ILE A 423 -6.04 -0.50 19.64
N ALA A 424 -5.71 -0.08 20.86
CA ALA A 424 -6.28 1.12 21.47
C ALA A 424 -5.97 2.37 20.63
N VAL A 425 -4.71 2.58 20.27
CA VAL A 425 -4.30 3.73 19.45
C VAL A 425 -4.96 3.67 18.08
N THR A 426 -4.93 2.51 17.41
CA THR A 426 -5.53 2.35 16.07
C THR A 426 -7.04 2.60 16.08
N SER A 427 -7.75 2.14 17.12
CA SER A 427 -9.19 2.38 17.29
C SER A 427 -9.52 3.85 17.54
N LEU A 428 -8.68 4.56 18.31
CA LEU A 428 -8.83 6.00 18.53
C LEU A 428 -8.54 6.81 17.27
N VAL A 429 -7.53 6.43 16.49
CA VAL A 429 -7.25 7.07 15.20
C VAL A 429 -8.39 6.80 14.22
N GLU A 430 -8.91 5.58 14.15
CA GLU A 430 -10.09 5.24 13.35
C GLU A 430 -11.24 6.20 13.67
N ALA A 431 -11.53 6.45 14.95
CA ALA A 431 -12.63 7.30 15.40
C ALA A 431 -12.51 8.78 14.97
N LYS A 432 -11.28 9.26 14.72
CA LYS A 432 -10.97 10.70 14.53
C LYS A 432 -10.41 11.05 13.16
N THR A 433 -9.83 10.09 12.45
CA THR A 433 -9.21 10.35 11.15
C THR A 433 -10.26 10.64 10.08
N THR A 434 -9.95 11.60 9.22
CA THR A 434 -10.65 11.87 7.97
C THR A 434 -9.87 11.38 6.75
N GLN A 435 -8.66 10.86 6.96
CA GLN A 435 -7.87 10.21 5.92
C GLN A 435 -8.48 8.85 5.56
N VAL A 436 -8.10 8.29 4.43
CA VAL A 436 -8.49 6.92 4.08
C VAL A 436 -7.91 5.94 5.11
N ASP A 437 -8.80 5.36 5.92
CA ASP A 437 -8.52 4.33 6.93
C ASP A 437 -7.71 3.16 6.37
N ASN A 438 -8.07 2.66 5.19
CA ASN A 438 -7.35 1.59 4.49
C ASN A 438 -5.86 1.92 4.25
N LEU A 439 -5.49 3.20 4.21
CA LEU A 439 -4.09 3.64 4.06
C LEU A 439 -3.38 3.81 5.42
N VAL A 440 -4.00 4.54 6.35
CA VAL A 440 -3.31 5.00 7.57
C VAL A 440 -3.34 4.00 8.72
N LEU A 441 -4.44 3.25 8.91
CA LEU A 441 -4.59 2.34 10.05
C LEU A 441 -3.61 1.16 9.99
N PRO A 442 -3.37 0.51 8.84
CA PRO A 442 -2.39 -0.57 8.74
C PRO A 442 -0.98 -0.12 9.09
N LEU A 443 -0.57 1.07 8.64
CA LEU A 443 0.74 1.64 8.94
C LEU A 443 0.91 1.90 10.44
N ILE A 444 -0.09 2.49 11.10
CA ILE A 444 -0.06 2.74 12.55
C ILE A 444 0.02 1.41 13.32
N MET A 445 -0.86 0.46 12.99
CA MET A 445 -0.87 -0.84 13.65
C MET A 445 0.46 -1.55 13.46
N TYR A 446 1.03 -1.53 12.25
CA TYR A 446 2.32 -2.14 11.95
C TYR A 446 3.45 -1.51 12.76
N ILE A 447 3.57 -0.18 12.78
CA ILE A 447 4.57 0.54 13.58
C ILE A 447 4.51 0.16 15.06
N LEU A 448 3.32 0.01 15.62
CA LEU A 448 3.12 -0.30 17.04
C LEU A 448 3.31 -1.81 17.36
N THR A 449 3.32 -2.67 16.34
CA THR A 449 3.45 -4.13 16.47
C THR A 449 4.82 -4.67 16.02
N LEU A 450 5.63 -3.87 15.32
CA LEU A 450 7.09 -4.05 15.18
C LEU A 450 7.77 -4.13 16.55
#